data_AF-A0AAU9Y3G9-F1
#
_entry.id   AF-A0AAU9Y3G9-F1
#
_cell.length_a   1.000
_cell.length_b   1.000
_cell.length_c   1.000
_cell.angle_alpha   90.00
_cell.angle_beta   90.00
_cell.angle_gamma   90.00
#
_symmetry.space_group_name_H-M   'P 1'
#
loop_
_entity.id
_entity.type
_entity.pdbx_description
1 polymer ?
#
loop_
_entity_poly.entity_id
_entity_poly.type
_entity_poly.pdbx_seq_one_letter_code
_entity_poly.pdbx_strand_id
1 'polypeptide(L)'
;GVCHDQCRTEEKIQCKTEGNIRGMALKRSVFKRWSVAAPHFCDVKCGQEITCQSYNYDKKYQICELNSRTKEARPKNFLLAPTWFYIRRLNGRELMMRKEKLRTYFTAAPLGSIPELPALPCHEIKASEGNDSFSGNFWLNPTGTGKAVLIDCDMI
;
A
#
# COMPACT_ATOMS: atom_id res chain seq x y z
N GLY A 1 13.25 8.52 18.81
CA GLY A 1 12.97 7.35 17.96
C GLY A 1 12.26 6.32 18.81
N VAL A 2 11.98 5.15 18.25
CA VAL A 2 11.59 3.96 19.00
C VAL A 2 10.08 3.87 19.30
N CYS A 3 9.55 2.67 19.04
CA CYS A 3 8.35 2.12 19.62
C CYS A 3 8.27 2.55 21.09
N HIS A 4 7.22 3.25 21.51
CA HIS A 4 7.08 3.55 22.94
C HIS A 4 6.82 2.23 23.70
N ASP A 5 7.70 1.96 24.65
CA ASP A 5 7.74 0.82 25.55
C ASP A 5 6.43 0.63 26.32
N GLN A 6 5.61 -0.30 25.86
CA GLN A 6 4.74 -1.10 26.72
C GLN A 6 4.47 -2.46 26.06
N CYS A 7 5.55 -3.20 25.82
CA CYS A 7 5.48 -4.66 25.84
C CYS A 7 5.77 -5.10 27.28
N ARG A 8 4.74 -5.27 28.09
CA ARG A 8 4.82 -6.14 29.28
C ARG A 8 3.80 -7.25 29.12
N THR A 9 4.28 -8.45 29.46
CA THR A 9 3.65 -9.77 29.50
C THR A 9 3.37 -10.46 28.17
N GLU A 10 4.34 -11.31 27.80
CA GLU A 10 4.20 -12.68 27.27
C GLU A 10 3.14 -12.93 26.19
N GLU A 11 3.44 -12.46 24.99
CA GLU A 11 3.34 -13.25 23.75
C GLU A 11 4.13 -12.47 22.69
N LYS A 12 5.05 -13.13 21.99
CA LYS A 12 5.82 -12.52 20.90
C LYS A 12 4.88 -12.16 19.75
N ILE A 13 4.17 -11.03 19.86
CA ILE A 13 3.55 -10.37 18.73
C ILE A 13 4.72 -9.84 17.90
N GLN A 14 5.12 -10.63 16.92
CA GLN A 14 5.98 -10.18 15.85
C GLN A 14 5.25 -9.01 15.17
N CYS A 15 5.58 -7.77 15.56
CA CYS A 15 5.21 -6.59 14.79
C CYS A 15 5.81 -6.79 13.41
N LYS A 16 5.02 -7.32 12.46
CA LYS A 16 5.48 -7.66 11.11
C LYS A 16 6.14 -6.42 10.50
N THR A 17 7.47 -6.45 10.51
CA THR A 17 8.38 -5.45 9.97
C THR A 17 8.47 -5.51 8.44
N GLU A 18 7.60 -6.29 7.79
CA GLU A 18 7.59 -6.50 6.34
C GLU A 18 7.07 -5.27 5.57
N GLY A 19 6.32 -4.39 6.22
CA GLY A 19 5.71 -3.21 5.61
C GLY A 19 6.61 -1.98 5.55
N ASN A 20 7.58 -1.81 6.46
CA ASN A 20 8.40 -0.60 6.58
C ASN A 20 9.84 -0.85 6.13
N ILE A 21 10.20 -0.36 4.95
CA ILE A 21 11.52 -0.55 4.36
C ILE A 21 12.26 0.78 4.31
N ARG A 22 13.37 0.85 5.07
CA ARG A 22 14.26 2.01 5.13
C ARG A 22 15.14 2.10 3.88
N GLY A 23 15.47 3.33 3.48
CA GLY A 23 16.38 3.59 2.37
C GLY A 23 15.79 3.28 1.00
N MET A 24 14.47 3.11 0.91
CA MET A 24 13.75 2.77 -0.31
C MET A 24 12.54 3.68 -0.50
N ALA A 25 12.17 3.91 -1.76
CA ALA A 25 10.94 4.60 -2.12
C ALA A 25 10.35 3.99 -3.39
N LEU A 26 9.03 3.85 -3.42
CA LEU A 26 8.31 3.51 -4.63
C LEU A 26 8.10 4.77 -5.47
N LYS A 27 8.58 4.79 -6.71
CA LYS A 27 8.44 5.93 -7.62
C LYS A 27 7.43 5.64 -8.73
N ARG A 28 7.07 6.67 -9.50
CA ARG A 28 6.13 6.59 -10.66
C ARG A 28 4.71 6.11 -10.34
N SER A 29 4.37 5.90 -9.08
CA SER A 29 3.03 5.55 -8.60
C SER A 29 2.52 6.53 -7.54
N VAL A 30 3.27 7.62 -7.32
CA VAL A 30 2.92 8.69 -6.39
C VAL A 30 1.82 9.53 -7.01
N PHE A 31 0.70 9.67 -6.32
CA PHE A 31 -0.45 10.44 -6.81
C PHE A 31 -0.77 11.66 -5.94
N LYS A 32 -0.31 11.70 -4.69
CA LYS A 32 -0.43 12.85 -3.79
C LYS A 32 0.81 13.02 -2.93
N ARG A 33 1.12 14.27 -2.58
CA ARG A 33 2.27 14.65 -1.76
C ARG A 33 1.88 15.71 -0.73
N TRP A 34 2.37 15.57 0.50
CA TRP A 34 2.17 16.52 1.60
C TRP A 34 3.45 16.75 2.40
N SER A 35 3.51 17.86 3.12
CA SER A 35 4.45 18.06 4.23
C SER A 35 3.77 17.64 5.53
N VAL A 36 4.35 16.70 6.26
CA VAL A 36 3.83 16.19 7.53
C VAL A 36 4.97 15.89 8.50
N ALA A 37 4.79 16.26 9.77
CA ALA A 37 5.88 16.19 10.75
C ALA A 37 6.34 14.76 11.12
N ALA A 38 5.50 13.76 10.86
CA ALA A 38 5.74 12.37 11.27
C ALA A 38 5.02 11.35 10.36
N PRO A 39 5.54 10.10 10.27
CA PRO A 39 4.95 9.05 9.43
C PRO A 39 3.49 8.72 9.73
N HIS A 40 3.04 8.77 10.99
CA HIS A 40 1.65 8.42 11.33
C HIS A 40 0.62 9.36 10.70
N PHE A 41 1.01 10.58 10.33
CA PHE A 41 0.15 11.46 9.54
C PHE A 41 -0.01 10.96 8.10
N CYS A 42 1.01 10.31 7.52
CA CYS A 42 0.89 9.61 6.23
C CYS A 42 -0.09 8.45 6.31
N ASP A 43 -0.09 7.70 7.41
CA ASP A 43 -1.09 6.65 7.63
C ASP A 43 -2.48 7.27 7.51
N VAL A 44 -2.81 8.25 8.37
CA VAL A 44 -4.13 8.93 8.34
C VAL A 44 -4.50 9.43 6.94
N LYS A 45 -3.58 10.08 6.23
CA LYS A 45 -3.83 10.57 4.85
C LYS A 45 -4.05 9.43 3.86
N CYS A 46 -3.26 8.35 3.94
CA CYS A 46 -3.46 7.16 3.12
C CYS A 46 -4.79 6.49 3.42
N GLY A 47 -5.19 6.45 4.69
CA GLY A 47 -6.47 5.92 5.17
C GLY A 47 -7.69 6.57 4.52
N GLN A 48 -7.61 7.87 4.30
CA GLN A 48 -8.67 8.68 3.69
C GLN A 48 -8.79 8.49 2.17
N GLU A 49 -7.79 7.87 1.54
CA GLU A 49 -7.75 7.64 0.10
C GLU A 49 -8.01 6.16 -0.19
N ILE A 50 -9.15 5.86 -0.82
CA ILE A 50 -9.53 4.48 -1.16
C ILE A 50 -8.51 3.80 -2.09
N THR A 51 -7.81 4.60 -2.90
CA THR A 51 -6.81 4.16 -3.87
C THR A 51 -5.40 4.02 -3.29
N CYS A 52 -5.15 4.47 -2.06
CA CYS A 52 -3.81 4.41 -1.47
C CYS A 52 -3.45 2.99 -1.04
N GLN A 53 -2.40 2.43 -1.63
CA GLN A 53 -1.88 1.08 -1.35
C GLN A 53 -0.60 1.08 -0.52
N SER A 54 0.18 2.15 -0.61
CA SER A 54 1.40 2.36 0.19
C SER A 54 1.77 3.82 0.20
N TYR A 55 2.81 4.20 0.93
CA TYR A 55 3.35 5.56 0.91
C TYR A 55 4.86 5.57 1.13
N ASN A 56 5.51 6.66 0.71
CA ASN A 56 6.88 6.96 1.08
C ASN A 56 6.88 8.12 2.08
N TYR A 57 7.82 8.11 3.02
CA TYR A 57 8.05 9.20 3.94
C TYR A 57 9.53 9.59 3.96
N ASP A 58 9.85 10.86 3.72
CA ASP A 58 11.19 11.41 3.90
C ASP A 58 11.27 12.09 5.27
N LYS A 59 12.12 11.57 6.16
CA LYS A 59 12.27 12.11 7.52
C LYS A 59 13.04 13.43 7.55
N LYS A 60 13.97 13.65 6.62
CA LYS A 60 14.82 14.85 6.57
C LYS A 60 14.00 16.06 6.18
N TYR A 61 13.10 15.90 5.20
CA TYR A 61 12.29 16.99 4.66
C TYR A 61 10.83 16.93 5.11
N GLN A 62 10.44 15.93 5.92
CA GLN A 62 9.09 15.75 6.43
C GLN A 62 8.06 15.64 5.29
N ILE A 63 8.41 14.91 4.24
CA ILE A 63 7.56 14.75 3.05
C ILE A 63 6.85 13.40 3.09
N CYS A 64 5.55 13.42 2.81
CA CYS A 64 4.72 12.26 2.57
C CYS A 64 4.39 12.11 1.08
N GLU A 65 4.59 10.95 0.48
CA GLU A 65 4.17 10.61 -0.89
C GLU A 65 3.24 9.40 -0.85
N LEU A 66 1.95 9.57 -1.14
CA LEU A 66 1.03 8.43 -1.22
C LEU A 66 1.13 7.76 -2.59
N ASN A 67 1.14 6.43 -2.57
CA ASN A 67 1.28 5.58 -3.74
C ASN A 67 0.02 4.75 -3.97
N SER A 68 -0.37 4.65 -5.23
CA SER A 68 -1.52 3.84 -5.64
C SER A 68 -1.17 2.36 -5.82
N ARG A 69 0.13 2.01 -5.78
CA ARG A 69 0.69 0.66 -6.03
C ARG A 69 1.60 0.25 -4.88
N THR A 70 1.85 -1.05 -4.77
CA THR A 70 2.80 -1.66 -3.83
C THR A 70 4.14 -1.98 -4.50
N LYS A 71 5.17 -2.31 -3.72
CA LYS A 71 6.48 -2.75 -4.27
C LYS A 71 6.37 -4.06 -5.03
N GLU A 72 5.44 -4.94 -4.65
CA GLU A 72 5.18 -6.21 -5.33
C GLU A 72 4.52 -5.99 -6.69
N ALA A 73 3.58 -5.03 -6.77
CA ALA A 73 2.95 -4.63 -8.03
C ALA A 73 3.97 -4.00 -9.01
N ARG A 74 4.90 -3.18 -8.49
CA ARG A 74 5.84 -2.38 -9.30
C ARG A 74 7.28 -2.48 -8.82
N PRO A 75 7.90 -3.67 -8.86
CA PRO A 75 9.24 -3.88 -8.30
C PRO A 75 10.31 -3.05 -9.01
N LYS A 76 10.18 -2.84 -10.33
CA LYS A 76 11.09 -2.00 -11.12
C LYS A 76 11.11 -0.53 -10.69
N ASN A 77 10.04 -0.06 -10.03
CA ASN A 77 9.93 1.31 -9.56
C ASN A 77 10.30 1.46 -8.08
N PHE A 78 10.68 0.36 -7.42
CA PHE A 78 11.09 0.35 -6.03
C PHE A 78 12.60 0.62 -5.96
N LEU A 79 12.96 1.88 -5.74
CA LEU A 79 14.32 2.37 -5.93
C LEU A 79 14.98 2.74 -4.60
N LEU A 80 16.31 2.67 -4.59
CA LEU A 80 17.14 3.19 -3.49
C LEU A 80 16.88 4.68 -3.29
N ALA A 81 16.58 5.04 -2.05
CA ALA A 81 16.28 6.39 -1.61
C ALA A 81 16.72 6.54 -0.13
N PRO A 82 18.01 6.83 0.15
CA PRO A 82 18.59 6.70 1.48
C PRO A 82 17.89 7.47 2.61
N THR A 83 17.28 8.62 2.31
CA THR A 83 16.57 9.45 3.30
C THR A 83 15.09 9.07 3.49
N TRP A 84 14.61 8.10 2.72
CA TRP A 84 13.20 7.74 2.62
C TRP A 84 12.89 6.42 3.31
N PHE A 85 11.62 6.27 3.64
CA PHE A 85 11.02 5.07 4.19
C PHE A 85 9.83 4.72 3.31
N TYR A 86 9.78 3.49 2.81
CA TYR A 86 8.60 2.94 2.14
C TYR A 86 7.72 2.21 3.17
N ILE A 87 6.42 2.45 3.15
CA ILE A 87 5.45 1.80 4.02
C ILE A 87 4.28 1.26 3.20
N ARG A 88 4.06 -0.06 3.23
CA ARG A 88 2.86 -0.70 2.67
C ARG A 88 1.66 -0.50 3.59
N ARG A 89 0.50 -0.15 3.04
CA ARG A 89 -0.76 -0.07 3.80
C ARG A 89 -1.22 -1.49 4.13
N LEU A 90 -1.61 -1.71 5.38
CA LEU A 90 -2.25 -2.95 5.80
C LEU A 90 -3.73 -2.92 5.41
N ASN A 91 -4.22 -4.00 4.80
CA ASN A 91 -5.62 -4.13 4.41
C ASN A 91 -6.46 -4.75 5.54
N GLY A 92 -7.79 -4.66 5.44
CA GLY A 92 -8.72 -5.11 6.49
C GLY A 92 -8.53 -6.56 6.97
N ARG A 93 -8.03 -7.46 6.09
CA ARG A 93 -7.70 -8.85 6.45
C ARG A 93 -6.52 -8.96 7.42
N GLU A 94 -5.50 -8.11 7.31
CA GLU A 94 -4.38 -8.05 8.26
C GLU A 94 -4.75 -7.30 9.56
N LEU A 95 -5.75 -6.42 9.50
CA LEU A 95 -6.27 -5.67 10.63
C LEU A 95 -7.28 -6.47 11.49
N MET A 96 -7.72 -7.66 11.06
CA MET A 96 -8.67 -8.52 11.79
C MET A 96 -8.21 -8.92 13.20
N MET A 97 -6.92 -8.71 13.54
CA MET A 97 -6.36 -8.93 14.88
C MET A 97 -6.57 -7.74 15.86
N ARG A 98 -7.19 -6.62 15.45
CA ARG A 98 -7.37 -5.41 16.30
C ARG A 98 -8.84 -4.98 16.38
N LYS A 99 -9.68 -5.80 17.01
CA LYS A 99 -11.13 -5.83 16.74
C LYS A 99 -12.02 -4.75 17.38
N GLU A 100 -11.55 -3.82 18.19
CA GLU A 100 -12.50 -2.98 18.97
C GLU A 100 -12.61 -1.49 18.61
N LYS A 101 -11.73 -0.90 17.79
CA LYS A 101 -11.75 0.57 17.57
C LYS A 101 -11.57 1.09 16.13
N LEU A 102 -11.58 0.22 15.11
CA LEU A 102 -11.19 0.59 13.74
C LEU A 102 -12.35 0.55 12.73
N ARG A 103 -13.57 0.95 13.10
CA ARG A 103 -14.72 0.98 12.16
C ARG A 103 -14.70 2.17 11.18
N THR A 104 -13.77 3.11 11.32
CA THR A 104 -13.75 4.37 10.54
C THR A 104 -12.58 4.50 9.57
N TYR A 105 -11.64 3.55 9.56
CA TYR A 105 -10.54 3.55 8.59
C TYR A 105 -10.98 2.72 7.38
N PHE A 106 -11.45 3.40 6.33
CA PHE A 106 -11.83 2.76 5.08
C PHE A 106 -10.75 1.75 4.67
N THR A 107 -11.14 0.51 4.41
CA THR A 107 -10.20 -0.49 3.87
C THR A 107 -9.76 -0.04 2.48
N ALA A 108 -8.47 -0.15 2.16
CA ALA A 108 -8.02 0.11 0.80
C ALA A 108 -8.77 -0.81 -0.16
N ALA A 109 -9.18 -0.29 -1.32
CA ALA A 109 -9.72 -1.15 -2.38
C ALA A 109 -8.58 -2.03 -2.91
N PRO A 110 -8.75 -3.36 -3.07
CA PRO A 110 -7.75 -4.20 -3.73
C PRO A 110 -7.40 -3.67 -5.12
N LEU A 111 -6.16 -3.87 -5.58
CA LEU A 111 -5.76 -3.42 -6.91
C LEU A 111 -6.65 -4.06 -7.99
N GLY A 112 -7.17 -3.25 -8.92
CA GLY A 112 -8.06 -3.70 -9.99
C GLY A 112 -9.52 -3.95 -9.56
N SER A 113 -9.89 -3.74 -8.30
CA SER A 113 -11.28 -3.96 -7.84
C SER A 113 -12.24 -2.80 -8.16
N ILE A 114 -11.70 -1.60 -8.41
CA ILE A 114 -12.48 -0.39 -8.74
C ILE A 114 -11.86 0.32 -9.96
N PRO A 115 -12.66 1.02 -10.78
CA PRO A 115 -12.17 1.67 -12.00
C PRO A 115 -11.17 2.81 -11.72
N GLU A 116 -11.19 3.42 -10.53
CA GLU A 116 -10.23 4.45 -10.08
C GLU A 116 -8.87 3.85 -9.69
N LEU A 117 -8.80 2.52 -9.53
CA LEU A 117 -7.60 1.79 -9.16
C LEU A 117 -7.31 0.62 -10.11
N PRO A 118 -7.19 0.86 -11.43
CA PRO A 118 -7.03 -0.22 -12.39
C PRO A 118 -5.60 -0.76 -12.39
N ALA A 119 -5.41 -2.07 -12.54
CA ALA A 119 -4.06 -2.58 -12.84
C ALA A 119 -3.68 -2.32 -14.30
N LEU A 120 -2.41 -2.44 -14.69
CA LEU A 120 -2.04 -2.45 -16.10
C LEU A 120 -2.27 -3.87 -16.68
N PRO A 121 -1.61 -4.93 -16.17
CA PRO A 121 -1.95 -6.32 -16.47
C PRO A 121 -2.44 -7.13 -15.26
N CYS A 122 -3.11 -8.26 -15.52
CA CYS A 122 -3.57 -9.21 -14.49
C CYS A 122 -2.47 -9.66 -13.51
N HIS A 123 -1.26 -9.90 -14.01
CA HIS A 123 -0.15 -10.34 -13.15
C HIS A 123 0.27 -9.29 -12.10
N GLU A 124 0.00 -8.01 -12.34
CA GLU A 124 0.24 -6.96 -11.34
C GLU A 124 -0.67 -7.13 -10.13
N ILE A 125 -1.93 -7.51 -10.36
CA ILE A 125 -2.89 -7.76 -9.29
C ILE A 125 -2.47 -8.98 -8.49
N LYS A 126 -2.13 -10.10 -9.17
CA LYS A 126 -1.63 -11.31 -8.49
C LYS A 126 -0.40 -11.01 -7.63
N ALA A 127 0.55 -10.24 -8.16
CA ALA A 127 1.73 -9.85 -7.39
C ALA A 127 1.38 -8.96 -6.18
N SER A 128 0.42 -8.04 -6.33
CA SER A 128 -0.01 -7.15 -5.24
C SER A 128 -0.77 -7.87 -4.12
N GLU A 129 -1.77 -8.68 -4.50
CA GLU A 129 -2.78 -9.23 -3.59
C GLU A 129 -2.45 -10.65 -3.10
N GLY A 130 -1.55 -11.37 -3.78
CA GLY A 130 -0.94 -12.61 -3.28
C GLY A 130 -1.87 -13.81 -3.13
N ASN A 131 -2.92 -13.94 -3.95
CA ASN A 131 -3.84 -15.08 -3.87
C ASN A 131 -3.47 -16.21 -4.87
N ASP A 132 -3.43 -17.46 -4.38
CA ASP A 132 -3.07 -18.65 -5.15
C ASP A 132 -4.16 -19.07 -6.14
N SER A 133 -5.42 -18.70 -5.88
CA SER A 133 -6.54 -18.78 -6.83
C SER A 133 -6.93 -17.35 -7.23
N PHE A 134 -6.45 -16.92 -8.39
CA PHE A 134 -6.70 -15.59 -8.94
C PHE A 134 -7.47 -15.72 -10.24
N SER A 135 -8.80 -15.71 -10.14
CA SER A 135 -9.71 -15.66 -11.29
C SER A 135 -10.81 -14.63 -11.09
N GLY A 136 -11.25 -14.01 -12.18
CA GLY A 136 -12.41 -13.11 -12.20
C GLY A 136 -12.17 -11.79 -12.94
N ASN A 137 -13.21 -10.96 -12.94
CA ASN A 137 -13.21 -9.70 -13.65
C ASN A 137 -12.54 -8.57 -12.84
N PHE A 138 -11.56 -7.91 -13.45
CA PHE A 138 -10.83 -6.80 -12.85
C PHE A 138 -10.77 -5.58 -13.79
N TRP A 139 -10.69 -4.41 -13.20
CA TRP A 139 -10.44 -3.17 -13.91
C TRP A 139 -8.97 -3.08 -14.30
N LEU A 140 -8.71 -3.07 -15.61
CA LEU A 140 -7.40 -2.91 -16.19
C LEU A 140 -7.32 -1.65 -17.05
N ASN A 141 -6.13 -1.07 -17.17
CA ASN A 141 -5.81 0.04 -18.06
C ASN A 141 -4.56 -0.34 -18.87
N PRO A 142 -4.63 -1.32 -19.79
CA PRO A 142 -3.44 -1.90 -20.42
C PRO A 142 -2.60 -0.87 -21.19
N THR A 143 -3.25 0.15 -21.73
CA THR A 143 -2.65 1.23 -22.52
C THR A 143 -2.04 2.34 -21.67
N GLY A 144 -2.32 2.38 -20.36
CA GLY A 144 -1.89 3.47 -19.48
C GLY A 144 -2.55 4.82 -19.78
N THR A 145 -3.57 4.86 -20.65
CA THR A 145 -4.24 6.11 -21.08
C THR A 145 -5.27 6.64 -20.09
N GLY A 146 -5.55 5.87 -19.03
CA GLY A 146 -6.46 6.25 -17.94
C GLY A 146 -7.88 5.72 -18.11
N LYS A 147 -8.16 5.05 -19.22
CA LYS A 147 -9.46 4.39 -19.46
C LYS A 147 -9.42 2.97 -18.92
N ALA A 148 -10.03 2.76 -17.75
CA ALA A 148 -10.20 1.43 -17.19
C ALA A 148 -11.26 0.63 -17.97
N VAL A 149 -10.97 -0.63 -18.23
CA VAL A 149 -11.87 -1.61 -18.86
C VAL A 149 -11.94 -2.85 -17.98
N LEU A 150 -13.11 -3.48 -17.92
CA LEU A 150 -13.30 -4.71 -17.18
C LEU A 150 -12.80 -5.88 -18.03
N ILE A 151 -11.85 -6.65 -17.50
CA ILE A 151 -11.22 -7.79 -18.18
C ILE A 151 -11.24 -8.98 -17.23
N ASP A 152 -11.62 -10.13 -17.76
CA ASP A 152 -11.52 -11.40 -17.03
C ASP A 152 -10.05 -11.84 -16.99
N CYS A 153 -9.51 -11.91 -15.79
CA CYS A 153 -8.20 -12.44 -15.53
C CYS A 153 -8.36 -13.89 -15.10
N ASP A 154 -8.10 -14.84 -16.00
CA ASP A 154 -7.97 -16.24 -15.65
C ASP A 154 -6.48 -16.61 -15.70
N MET A 155 -5.87 -16.78 -14.53
CA MET A 155 -4.46 -17.17 -14.43
C MET A 155 -4.39 -18.57 -13.81
N ILE A 156 -4.85 -19.56 -14.59
CA ILE A 156 -4.65 -21.00 -14.37
C ILE A 156 -3.15 -21.31 -14.30
#